data_AF-A0A7J9DMZ3-F1
#
_entry.id   AF-A0A7J9DMZ3-F1
#
_cell.length_a   1.000
_cell.length_b   1.000
_cell.length_c   1.000
_cell.angle_alpha   90.00
_cell.angle_beta   90.00
_cell.angle_gamma   90.00
#
_symmetry.space_group_name_H-M   'P 1'
#
loop_
_entity.id
_entity.type
_entity.pdbx_description
1 polymer ?
#
loop_
_entity_poly.entity_id
_entity_poly.type
_entity_poly.pdbx_seq_one_letter_code
_entity_poly.pdbx_strand_id
1 'polypeptide(L)'
;MAESFAFEIAGKVLEKLGSAACERISLAWGVPEEFEKLKLTLAAIRSVVLDAEQQQARSLELSLWLQRFKDACYDVEDLIDEFEIQALKSLVLKRGSTGRKVRHFFSGSNPWAFSFRMGYKIKKANEMLNKIASGKAKFHLTEKHETNVIH
;
A
#
# COMPACT_ATOMS: atom_id res chain seq x y z
N MET A 1 -15.51 22.93 -1.92
CA MET A 1 -15.30 21.54 -2.35
C MET A 1 -13.97 21.10 -1.76
N ALA A 2 -13.99 20.34 -0.66
CA ALA A 2 -12.77 19.68 -0.21
C ALA A 2 -12.65 18.43 -1.11
N GLU A 3 -11.74 18.49 -2.08
CA GLU A 3 -11.38 17.34 -2.89
C GLU A 3 -10.92 16.23 -1.95
N SER A 4 -11.46 15.03 -2.13
CA SER A 4 -11.32 13.88 -1.24
C SER A 4 -9.90 13.29 -1.31
N PHE A 5 -8.91 14.02 -0.80
CA PHE A 5 -7.50 13.75 -1.01
C PHE A 5 -7.07 12.40 -0.43
N ALA A 6 -7.63 11.99 0.73
CA ALA A 6 -7.32 10.69 1.31
C ALA A 6 -7.97 9.54 0.53
N PHE A 7 -9.19 9.75 0.02
CA PHE A 7 -9.86 8.78 -0.86
C PHE A 7 -9.11 8.58 -2.19
N GLU A 8 -8.62 9.67 -2.79
CA GLU A 8 -7.89 9.63 -4.05
C GLU A 8 -6.54 8.92 -3.90
N ILE A 9 -5.78 9.25 -2.85
CA ILE A 9 -4.51 8.56 -2.56
C ILE A 9 -4.75 7.07 -2.32
N ALA A 10 -5.74 6.71 -1.50
CA ALA A 10 -6.06 5.32 -1.26
C ALA A 10 -6.43 4.59 -2.57
N GLY A 11 -7.09 5.27 -3.51
CA GLY A 11 -7.36 4.75 -4.84
C GLY A 11 -6.11 4.50 -5.66
N LYS A 12 -5.19 5.46 -5.72
CA LYS A 12 -3.91 5.33 -6.44
C LYS A 12 -3.07 4.19 -5.88
N VAL A 13 -2.97 4.07 -4.56
CA VAL A 13 -2.24 2.98 -3.90
C VAL A 13 -2.89 1.62 -4.20
N LEU A 14 -4.23 1.55 -4.19
CA LEU A 14 -4.95 0.32 -4.54
C LEU A 14 -4.71 -0.09 -6.00
N GLU A 15 -4.68 0.87 -6.92
CA GLU A 15 -4.38 0.63 -8.34
C GLU A 15 -2.95 0.11 -8.53
N LYS A 16 -1.96 0.74 -7.88
CA LYS A 16 -0.57 0.28 -7.87
C LYS A 16 -0.45 -1.15 -7.33
N LEU A 17 -1.10 -1.45 -6.20
CA LEU A 17 -1.13 -2.79 -5.61
C LEU A 17 -1.82 -3.82 -6.52
N GLY A 18 -2.87 -3.40 -7.24
CA GLY A 18 -3.61 -4.22 -8.18
C GLY A 18 -2.88 -4.46 -9.51
N SER A 19 -1.74 -3.82 -9.74
CA SER A 19 -1.00 -3.96 -10.99
C SER A 19 -0.39 -5.36 -11.14
N ALA A 20 -0.34 -5.85 -12.38
CA ALA A 20 0.30 -7.13 -12.71
C ALA A 20 1.80 -7.15 -12.36
N ALA A 21 2.46 -5.99 -12.32
CA ALA A 21 3.84 -5.88 -11.86
C ALA A 21 3.95 -6.20 -10.36
N CYS A 22 3.06 -5.62 -9.54
CA CYS A 22 3.05 -5.83 -8.10
C CYS A 22 2.73 -7.29 -7.73
N GLU A 23 1.80 -7.93 -8.45
CA GLU A 23 1.47 -9.36 -8.27
C GLU A 23 2.67 -10.28 -8.58
N ARG A 24 3.41 -10.00 -9.66
CA ARG A 24 4.62 -10.78 -9.98
C ARG A 24 5.70 -10.61 -8.93
N ILE A 25 5.83 -9.41 -8.37
CA ILE A 25 6.79 -9.10 -7.31
C ILE A 25 6.40 -9.80 -6.00
N SER A 26 5.12 -9.80 -5.63
CA SER A 26 4.64 -10.46 -4.41
C SER A 26 4.89 -11.98 -4.45
N LEU A 27 4.67 -12.61 -5.61
CA LEU A 27 4.99 -14.02 -5.85
C LEU A 27 6.49 -14.29 -5.77
N ALA A 28 7.32 -13.44 -6.38
CA ALA A 28 8.77 -13.60 -6.36
C ALA A 28 9.37 -13.54 -4.94
N TRP A 29 8.68 -12.92 -3.99
CA TRP A 29 9.13 -12.77 -2.61
C TRP A 29 8.38 -13.64 -1.60
N GLY A 30 7.41 -14.45 -2.07
CA GLY A 30 6.68 -15.39 -1.23
C GLY A 30 5.74 -14.72 -0.23
N VAL A 31 5.24 -13.52 -0.54
CA VAL A 31 4.27 -12.77 0.29
C VAL A 31 2.98 -12.39 -0.43
N PRO A 32 2.39 -13.26 -1.29
CA PRO A 32 1.17 -12.91 -2.02
C PRO A 32 -0.01 -12.68 -1.07
N GLU A 33 -0.09 -13.43 0.02
CA GLU A 33 -1.19 -13.31 1.00
C GLU A 33 -1.13 -11.99 1.76
N GLU A 34 0.05 -11.53 2.16
CA GLU A 34 0.22 -10.26 2.85
C GLU A 34 -0.12 -9.08 1.94
N PHE A 35 0.22 -9.16 0.66
CA PHE A 35 -0.19 -8.16 -0.33
C PHE A 35 -1.71 -8.13 -0.52
N GLU A 36 -2.35 -9.30 -0.56
CA GLU A 36 -3.80 -9.36 -0.72
C GLU A 36 -4.54 -8.83 0.51
N LYS A 37 -4.05 -9.15 1.72
CA LYS A 37 -4.55 -8.57 2.97
C LYS A 37 -4.43 -7.04 2.97
N LEU A 38 -3.31 -6.52 2.46
CA LEU A 38 -3.07 -5.07 2.37
C LEU A 38 -4.09 -4.39 1.47
N LYS A 39 -4.37 -4.96 0.30
CA LYS A 39 -5.40 -4.47 -0.63
C LYS A 39 -6.78 -4.47 0.01
N LEU A 40 -7.16 -5.57 0.64
CA LEU A 40 -8.48 -5.72 1.26
C LEU A 40 -8.68 -4.72 2.40
N THR A 41 -7.70 -4.56 3.28
CA THR A 41 -7.78 -3.59 4.38
C THR A 41 -7.84 -2.16 3.84
N LEU A 42 -7.02 -1.82 2.83
CA LEU A 42 -7.04 -0.49 2.22
C LEU A 42 -8.38 -0.19 1.54
N ALA A 43 -8.96 -1.15 0.82
CA ALA A 43 -10.28 -1.03 0.20
C ALA A 43 -11.40 -0.84 1.25
N ALA A 44 -11.35 -1.60 2.35
CA ALA A 44 -12.31 -1.48 3.44
C ALA A 44 -12.26 -0.10 4.12
N ILE A 45 -11.06 0.46 4.32
CA ILE A 45 -10.92 1.82 4.87
C ILE A 45 -11.36 2.86 3.83
N ARG A 46 -10.97 2.71 2.55
CA ARG A 46 -11.36 3.63 1.47
C ARG A 46 -12.87 3.82 1.36
N SER A 47 -13.65 2.75 1.55
CA SER A 47 -15.13 2.79 1.51
C SER A 47 -15.78 3.73 2.54
N VAL A 48 -15.07 4.06 3.62
CA VAL A 48 -15.56 4.93 4.69
C VAL A 48 -14.84 6.26 4.80
N VAL A 49 -13.69 6.39 4.14
CA VAL A 49 -12.92 7.64 4.12
C VAL A 49 -13.73 8.78 3.49
N LEU A 50 -14.55 8.48 2.48
CA LEU A 50 -15.42 9.49 1.86
C LEU A 50 -16.48 10.03 2.84
N ASP A 51 -17.08 9.16 3.65
CA ASP A 51 -18.02 9.57 4.70
C ASP A 51 -17.31 10.30 5.85
N ALA A 52 -16.10 9.83 6.20
CA ALA A 52 -15.26 10.45 7.22
C ALA A 52 -14.80 11.86 6.82
N GLU A 53 -14.39 12.09 5.58
CA GLU A 53 -13.98 13.42 5.09
C GLU A 53 -15.15 14.42 5.12
N GLN A 54 -16.37 13.96 4.82
CA GLN A 54 -17.58 14.79 4.93
C GLN A 54 -17.93 15.16 6.38
N GLN A 55 -17.62 14.26 7.32
CA GLN A 55 -17.89 14.45 8.75
C GLN A 55 -16.68 15.02 9.51
N GLN A 56 -15.52 15.20 8.85
CA GLN A 56 -14.26 15.60 9.47
C GLN A 56 -14.36 16.91 10.25
N ALA A 57 -15.13 17.88 9.75
CA ALA A 57 -15.31 19.18 10.41
C ALA A 57 -16.05 19.09 11.76
N ARG A 58 -16.70 17.95 12.04
CA ARG A 58 -17.51 17.74 13.26
C ARG A 58 -16.73 17.11 14.41
N SER A 59 -15.54 16.55 14.15
CA SER A 59 -14.76 15.86 15.17
C SER A 59 -13.26 15.96 14.91
N LEU A 60 -12.54 16.50 15.90
CA LEU A 60 -11.08 16.59 15.88
C LEU A 60 -10.43 15.20 15.91
N GLU A 61 -11.07 14.22 16.56
CA GLU A 61 -10.61 12.83 16.58
C GLU A 61 -10.72 12.17 15.20
N LEU A 62 -11.78 12.49 14.44
CA LEU A 62 -11.97 11.99 13.08
C LEU A 62 -10.95 12.62 12.12
N SER A 63 -10.64 13.91 12.29
CA SER A 63 -9.57 14.59 11.56
C SER A 63 -8.19 13.95 11.81
N LEU A 64 -7.87 13.64 13.07
CA LEU A 64 -6.62 12.96 13.41
C LEU A 64 -6.57 11.53 12.84
N TRP A 65 -7.70 10.81 12.85
CA TRP A 65 -7.80 9.48 12.26
C TRP A 65 -7.57 9.51 10.74
N LEU A 66 -8.18 10.47 10.03
CA LEU A 66 -7.97 10.68 8.60
C LEU A 66 -6.52 11.05 8.26
N GLN A 67 -5.90 11.91 9.08
CA GLN A 67 -4.50 12.26 8.91
C GLN A 67 -3.60 11.02 9.06
N ARG A 68 -3.82 10.19 10.07
CA ARG A 68 -3.07 8.93 10.24
C ARG A 68 -3.30 7.96 9.10
N PHE A 69 -4.51 7.90 8.56
CA PHE A 69 -4.80 7.08 7.39
C PHE A 69 -4.03 7.57 6.16
N LYS A 70 -4.01 8.88 5.93
CA LYS A 70 -3.23 9.51 4.85
C LYS A 70 -1.74 9.21 4.97
N ASP A 71 -1.17 9.37 6.16
CA ASP A 71 0.24 9.08 6.42
C ASP A 71 0.55 7.59 6.13
N ALA A 72 -0.34 6.68 6.54
CA ALA A 72 -0.20 5.26 6.23
C ALA A 72 -0.24 4.96 4.73
N CYS A 73 -1.09 5.66 3.96
CA CYS A 73 -1.12 5.50 2.51
C CYS A 73 0.20 5.92 1.85
N TYR A 74 0.82 7.00 2.31
CA TYR A 74 2.16 7.40 1.83
C TYR A 74 3.23 6.38 2.19
N ASP A 75 3.22 5.87 3.42
CA ASP A 75 4.16 4.81 3.83
C ASP A 75 4.02 3.54 2.96
N VAL A 76 2.79 3.19 2.55
CA VAL A 76 2.55 2.07 1.63
C VAL A 76 2.99 2.40 0.21
N GLU A 77 2.73 3.61 -0.28
CA GLU A 77 3.16 4.05 -1.59
C GLU A 77 4.69 4.03 -1.71
N ASP A 78 5.40 4.62 -0.76
CA ASP A 78 6.87 4.62 -0.69
C ASP A 78 7.44 3.21 -0.69
N LEU A 79 6.76 2.29 0.00
CA LEU A 79 7.12 0.89 0.07
C LEU A 79 6.96 0.19 -1.29
N ILE A 80 5.87 0.45 -2.02
CA ILE A 80 5.65 -0.08 -3.37
C ILE A 80 6.66 0.52 -4.35
N ASP A 81 6.93 1.81 -4.27
CA ASP A 81 7.89 2.49 -5.16
C ASP A 81 9.33 1.98 -4.92
N GLU A 82 9.72 1.75 -3.65
CA GLU A 82 11.00 1.11 -3.31
C GLU A 82 11.11 -0.28 -3.96
N PHE A 83 10.01 -1.03 -4.00
CA PHE A 83 9.96 -2.34 -4.63
C PHE A 83 10.12 -2.28 -6.14
N GLU A 84 9.38 -1.40 -6.82
CA GLU A 84 9.46 -1.23 -8.26
C GLU A 84 10.89 -0.85 -8.68
N ILE A 85 11.51 0.09 -7.96
CA ILE A 85 12.89 0.51 -8.20
C ILE A 85 13.86 -0.66 -8.06
N GLN A 86 13.71 -1.50 -7.04
CA GLN A 86 14.59 -2.66 -6.81
C GLN A 86 14.36 -3.76 -7.85
N ALA A 87 13.12 -4.00 -8.26
CA ALA A 87 12.79 -4.93 -9.34
C ALA A 87 13.41 -4.49 -10.68
N LEU A 88 13.31 -3.20 -11.02
CA LEU A 88 13.93 -2.62 -12.21
C LEU A 88 15.46 -2.72 -12.17
N LYS A 89 16.09 -2.43 -11.03
CA LYS A 89 17.56 -2.59 -10.85
C LYS A 89 18.01 -4.02 -11.13
N SER A 90 17.26 -5.03 -10.66
CA SER A 90 17.56 -6.44 -10.92
C SER A 90 17.51 -6.78 -12.42
N LEU A 91 16.55 -6.22 -13.16
CA LEU A 91 16.43 -6.42 -14.61
C LEU A 91 17.56 -5.75 -15.39
N VAL A 92 17.92 -4.52 -15.04
CA VAL A 92 19.00 -3.77 -15.70
C VAL A 92 20.36 -4.44 -15.47
N LEU A 93 20.65 -4.90 -14.25
CA LEU A 93 21.89 -5.61 -13.92
C LEU A 93 22.03 -6.94 -14.70
N LYS A 94 20.92 -7.64 -14.95
CA LYS A 94 20.92 -8.86 -15.79
C LYS A 94 21.20 -8.57 -17.26
N ARG A 95 20.84 -7.40 -17.77
CA ARG A 95 20.99 -7.02 -19.19
C ARG A 95 22.38 -6.46 -19.51
N GLY A 96 23.12 -5.95 -18.52
CA GLY A 96 24.42 -5.29 -18.70
C GLY A 96 25.68 -6.15 -18.47
N SER A 97 25.57 -7.46 -18.18
CA SER A 97 26.72 -8.29 -17.81
C SER A 97 26.99 -9.43 -18.80
N THR A 98 27.76 -9.14 -19.86
CA THR A 98 28.49 -10.15 -20.65
C THR A 98 29.93 -10.33 -20.17
N GLY A 99 30.37 -9.66 -19.09
CA GLY A 99 31.80 -9.67 -18.80
C GLY A 99 32.24 -9.08 -17.48
N ARG A 100 31.67 -9.55 -16.36
CA ARG A 100 32.43 -9.64 -15.09
C ARG A 100 31.61 -10.39 -14.05
N LYS A 101 32.25 -11.38 -13.44
CA LYS A 101 31.86 -11.94 -12.14
C LYS A 101 31.63 -10.80 -11.17
N VAL A 102 30.39 -10.42 -10.93
CA VAL A 102 30.02 -9.62 -9.78
C VAL A 102 28.79 -10.25 -9.15
N ARG A 103 29.04 -10.92 -8.02
CA ARG A 103 28.07 -11.44 -7.05
C ARG A 103 27.24 -10.32 -6.38
N HIS A 104 26.95 -9.23 -7.09
CA HIS A 104 26.29 -8.02 -6.57
C HIS A 104 24.83 -7.90 -7.01
N PHE A 105 24.12 -9.02 -7.16
CA PHE A 105 22.69 -8.97 -7.50
C PHE A 105 21.82 -8.30 -6.44
N PHE A 106 22.35 -8.08 -5.23
CA PHE A 106 21.66 -7.37 -4.15
C PHE A 106 22.71 -6.64 -3.32
N SER A 107 22.72 -5.32 -3.34
CA SER A 107 23.34 -4.58 -2.24
C SER A 107 22.27 -4.53 -1.13
N GLY A 108 22.24 -5.41 -0.11
CA GLY A 108 23.30 -6.24 0.46
C GLY A 108 23.06 -7.77 0.50
N SER A 109 24.09 -8.48 0.06
CA SER A 109 24.62 -9.80 0.45
C SER A 109 23.76 -11.07 0.42
N ASN A 110 22.43 -11.07 0.34
CA ASN A 110 21.65 -12.32 0.18
C ASN A 110 20.24 -12.07 -0.41
N PRO A 111 19.87 -12.63 -1.57
CA PRO A 111 18.52 -12.51 -2.16
C PRO A 111 17.41 -12.86 -1.16
N TRP A 112 17.67 -13.85 -0.30
CA TRP A 112 16.72 -14.31 0.70
C TRP A 112 16.55 -13.31 1.85
N ALA A 113 17.65 -12.70 2.32
CA ALA A 113 17.60 -11.65 3.34
C ALA A 113 16.85 -10.41 2.82
N PHE A 114 16.99 -10.12 1.53
CA PHE A 114 16.24 -9.07 0.86
C PHE A 114 14.74 -9.37 0.83
N SER A 115 14.33 -10.54 0.35
CA SER A 115 12.91 -10.95 0.35
C SER A 115 12.31 -10.96 1.77
N PHE A 116 13.05 -11.44 2.77
CA PHE A 116 12.61 -11.35 4.17
C PHE A 116 12.43 -9.92 4.66
N ARG A 117 13.37 -9.02 4.34
CA ARG A 117 13.28 -7.60 4.71
C ARG A 117 12.03 -6.97 4.09
N MET A 118 11.76 -7.24 2.81
CA MET A 118 10.58 -6.70 2.13
C MET A 118 9.28 -7.29 2.71
N GLY A 119 9.23 -8.60 2.93
CA GLY A 119 8.09 -9.26 3.59
C GLY A 119 7.79 -8.71 4.99
N TYR A 120 8.83 -8.44 5.78
CA TYR A 120 8.67 -7.79 7.09
C TYR A 120 8.07 -6.39 6.97
N LYS A 121 8.50 -5.59 5.99
CA LYS A 121 7.95 -4.24 5.77
C LYS A 121 6.47 -4.29 5.40
N ILE A 122 6.05 -5.21 4.52
CA ILE A 122 4.64 -5.39 4.13
C ILE A 122 3.80 -5.82 5.33
N LYS A 123 4.32 -6.73 6.15
CA LYS A 123 3.65 -7.14 7.39
C LYS A 123 3.45 -5.95 8.33
N LYS A 124 4.47 -5.09 8.48
CA LYS A 124 4.37 -3.87 9.29
C LYS A 124 3.33 -2.89 8.74
N ALA A 125 3.26 -2.71 7.41
CA ALA A 125 2.25 -1.89 6.76
C ALA A 125 0.83 -2.42 7.02
N ASN A 126 0.64 -3.74 6.92
CA ASN A 126 -0.62 -4.39 7.28
C ASN A 126 -1.02 -4.14 8.74
N GLU A 127 -0.08 -4.27 9.68
CA GLU A 127 -0.35 -4.00 11.09
C GLU A 127 -0.75 -2.53 11.34
N MET A 128 -0.12 -1.58 10.63
CA MET A 128 -0.45 -0.17 10.73
C MET A 128 -1.85 0.13 10.18
N LEU A 129 -2.18 -0.37 8.99
CA LEU A 129 -3.51 -0.19 8.40
C LEU A 129 -4.59 -0.91 9.22
N ASN A 130 -4.32 -2.09 9.77
CA ASN A 130 -5.27 -2.79 10.64
C ASN A 130 -5.53 -2.02 11.95
N LYS A 131 -4.53 -1.33 12.51
CA LYS A 131 -4.74 -0.44 13.66
C LYS A 131 -5.63 0.75 13.30
N ILE A 132 -5.47 1.31 12.11
CA ILE A 132 -6.32 2.40 11.60
C ILE A 132 -7.74 1.89 11.37
N ALA A 133 -7.90 0.72 10.73
CA ALA A 133 -9.19 0.06 10.53
C ALA A 133 -9.89 -0.26 11.86
N SER A 134 -9.16 -0.66 12.90
CA SER A 134 -9.75 -0.89 14.23
C SER A 134 -10.25 0.40 14.88
N GLY A 135 -9.62 1.55 14.56
CA GLY A 135 -10.08 2.88 14.98
C GLY A 135 -11.41 3.30 14.34
N LYS A 136 -11.75 2.78 13.14
CA LYS A 136 -13.01 3.03 12.42
C LYS A 136 -14.23 2.69 13.27
N ALA A 137 -14.18 1.61 14.05
CA ALA A 137 -15.32 1.13 14.86
C ALA A 137 -15.83 2.17 15.86
N LYS A 138 -15.01 3.18 16.21
CA LYS A 138 -15.38 4.25 17.13
C LYS A 138 -16.25 5.35 16.51
N PHE A 139 -16.31 5.46 15.18
CA PHE A 139 -16.82 6.66 14.51
C PHE A 139 -18.21 6.52 13.86
N HIS A 140 -18.95 5.42 14.07
CA HIS A 140 -20.28 5.18 13.45
C HIS A 140 -20.34 5.55 11.95
N LEU A 141 -19.25 5.31 11.20
CA LEU A 141 -19.13 5.68 9.79
C LEU A 141 -19.93 4.70 8.92
N THR A 142 -20.62 5.23 7.92
CA THR A 142 -21.42 4.41 7.00
C THR A 142 -20.59 4.08 5.76
N GLU A 143 -20.60 2.82 5.33
CA GLU A 143 -19.96 2.40 4.08
C GLU A 143 -20.73 2.97 2.90
N LYS A 144 -20.12 3.90 2.17
CA LYS A 144 -20.66 4.39 0.90
C LYS A 144 -20.12 3.50 -0.21
N HIS A 145 -20.85 2.44 -0.53
CA HIS A 145 -20.65 1.74 -1.80
C HIS A 145 -21.00 2.72 -2.92
N GLU A 146 -20.05 2.99 -3.83
CA GLU A 146 -20.38 3.61 -5.12
C GLU A 146 -21.38 2.70 -5.84
N THR A 147 -22.68 2.98 -5.68
CA THR A 147 -23.65 2.63 -6.71
C THR A 147 -23.23 3.37 -7.96
N ASN A 148 -22.57 2.64 -8.87
CA ASN A 148 -22.56 2.94 -10.29
C ASN A 148 -24.02 3.06 -10.72
N VAL A 149 -24.57 4.28 -10.66
CA VAL A 149 -25.82 4.61 -11.34
C VAL A 149 -25.42 4.72 -12.81
N ILE A 150 -25.49 3.57 -13.48
CA ILE A 150 -25.51 3.50 -14.93
C ILE A 150 -26.80 4.22 -15.34
N HIS A 151 -26.68 5.33 -16.05
CA HIS A 151 -27.78 5.97 -16.73
C HIS A 151 -27.47 6.15 -18.21
#